data_AF-A0A8S2TBZ4-F1
#
_entry.id   AF-A0A8S2TBZ4-F1
#
_cell.length_a   1.000
_cell.length_b   1.000
_cell.length_c   1.000
_cell.angle_alpha   90.00
_cell.angle_beta   90.00
_cell.angle_gamma   90.00
#
_symmetry.space_group_name_H-M   'P 1'
#
loop_
_entity.id
_entity.type
_entity.pdbx_description
1 polymer ?
#
loop_
_entity_poly.entity_id
_entity_poly.type
_entity_poly.pdbx_seq_one_letter_code
_entity_poly.pdbx_strand_id
1 'polypeptide(L)' 'LYNVVCKLRPGLPVLALYGTMGQMKRMSVYDEFCRKQHACLFATDIAARGLDFPSINWVIQFDCPPDANTYIHRVGRTAR' A
#
# COMPACT_ATOMS: atom_id res chain seq x y z
N LEU A 1 -3.51 -4.88 12.29
CA LEU A 1 -4.42 -5.06 11.13
C LEU A 1 -3.92 -6.10 10.13
N TYR A 2 -2.77 -5.88 9.47
CA TYR A 2 -2.18 -6.82 8.50
C TYR A 2 -2.23 -8.30 8.94
N ASN A 3 -1.71 -8.61 10.12
CA ASN A 3 -1.71 -9.99 10.66
C ASN A 3 -3.12 -10.61 10.80
N VAL A 4 -4.13 -9.79 11.08
CA VAL A 4 -5.53 -10.26 11.18
C VAL A 4 -6.05 -10.61 9.79
N VAL A 5 -5.83 -9.74 8.81
CA VAL A 5 -6.24 -9.99 7.42
C VAL A 5 -5.55 -11.22 6.84
N CYS A 6 -4.26 -11.41 7.11
CA CYS A 6 -3.55 -12.63 6.73
C CYS A 6 -4.19 -13.90 7.33
N LYS A 7 -4.62 -13.84 8.60
CA LYS A 7 -5.30 -14.97 9.26
C LYS A 7 -6.68 -15.28 8.68
N LEU A 8 -7.37 -14.27 8.15
CA LEU A 8 -8.66 -14.44 7.48
C LEU A 8 -8.55 -15.11 6.09
N ARG A 9 -7.33 -15.25 5.54
CA ARG A 9 -7.06 -15.91 4.26
C ARG A 9 -7.97 -15.42 3.12
N PRO A 10 -7.86 -14.14 2.71
CA PRO A 10 -8.80 -13.50 1.79
C PRO A 10 -8.75 -14.04 0.35
N GLY A 11 -7.89 -15.02 0.04
CA GLY A 11 -7.76 -15.58 -1.30
C GLY A 11 -6.91 -14.76 -2.27
N LEU A 12 -6.32 -13.66 -1.80
CA LEU A 12 -5.35 -12.85 -2.56
C LEU A 12 -4.05 -12.63 -1.77
N PRO A 13 -2.92 -12.41 -2.45
CA PRO A 13 -1.68 -12.00 -1.83
C PRO A 13 -1.85 -10.70 -1.03
N VAL A 14 -1.40 -10.72 0.22
CA VAL A 14 -1.40 -9.55 1.11
C VAL A 14 0.04 -9.15 1.39
N LEU A 15 0.39 -7.92 1.06
CA LEU A 15 1.71 -7.33 1.25
C LEU A 15 1.61 -6.16 2.24
N ALA A 16 2.75 -5.77 2.83
CA ALA A 16 2.80 -4.68 3.80
C ALA A 16 4.02 -3.80 3.60
N LEU A 17 3.81 -2.48 3.69
CA LEU A 17 4.82 -1.47 3.48
C LEU A 17 4.70 -0.35 4.54
N TYR A 18 5.65 -0.31 5.48
CA TYR A 18 5.61 0.57 6.66
C TYR A 18 6.98 1.19 6.97
N GLY A 19 6.98 2.32 7.69
CA GLY A 19 8.12 3.24 7.74
C GLY A 19 9.40 2.72 8.40
N THR A 20 9.30 1.76 9.33
CA THR A 20 10.47 1.15 10.00
C THR A 20 11.10 0.02 9.18
N MET A 21 10.56 -0.27 8.00
CA MET A 21 11.10 -1.31 7.12
C MET A 21 12.36 -0.81 6.40
N GLY A 22 13.43 -1.60 6.43
CA GLY A 22 14.68 -1.29 5.74
C GLY A 22 14.48 -1.09 4.23
N GLN A 23 15.26 -0.17 3.65
CA GLN A 23 15.08 0.29 2.25
C GLN A 23 15.10 -0.85 1.23
N MET A 24 16.03 -1.81 1.34
CA MET A 24 16.10 -2.97 0.44
C MET A 24 14.82 -3.81 0.48
N LYS A 25 14.29 -4.06 1.69
CA LYS A 25 13.06 -4.83 1.87
C LYS A 25 11.84 -4.06 1.34
N ARG A 26 11.82 -2.74 1.56
CA ARG A 26 10.78 -1.84 1.03
C ARG A 26 10.71 -1.88 -0.51
N MET A 27 11.86 -1.81 -1.17
CA MET A 27 11.94 -1.93 -2.64
C MET A 27 11.52 -3.32 -3.12
N SER A 28 11.96 -4.38 -2.45
CA SER A 28 11.56 -5.74 -2.79
C SER A 28 10.05 -5.95 -2.70
N VAL A 29 9.38 -5.43 -1.67
CA VAL A 29 7.91 -5.53 -1.54
C VAL A 29 7.19 -4.69 -2.59
N TYR A 30 7.73 -3.51 -2.90
CA TYR A 30 7.21 -2.66 -3.97
C TYR A 30 7.27 -3.38 -5.32
N ASP A 31 8.43 -3.93 -5.69
CA ASP A 31 8.60 -4.66 -6.94
C ASP A 31 7.71 -5.91 -7.00
N GLU A 32 7.57 -6.62 -5.86
CA GLU A 32 6.67 -7.77 -5.76
C GLU A 32 5.21 -7.36 -6.00
N PHE A 33 4.77 -6.25 -5.40
CA PHE A 33 3.41 -5.76 -5.59
C PHE A 33 3.15 -5.37 -7.05
N CYS A 34 4.06 -4.62 -7.68
CA CYS A 34 3.93 -4.20 -9.07
C CYS A 34 3.93 -5.35 -10.09
N ARG A 35 4.54 -6.51 -9.76
CA ARG A 35 4.54 -7.70 -10.62
C ARG A 35 3.29 -8.56 -10.48
N LYS A 36 2.52 -8.41 -9.42
CA LYS A 36 1.32 -9.22 -9.19
C LYS A 36 0.12 -8.64 -9.93
N GLN A 37 -0.60 -9.51 -10.64
CA GLN A 37 -1.85 -9.12 -11.30
C GLN A 37 -2.96 -8.75 -10.29
N HIS A 38 -2.99 -9.43 -9.15
CA HIS A 38 -3.95 -9.20 -8.08
C HIS A 38 -3.23 -9.28 -6.73
N ALA A 39 -3.24 -8.19 -5.97
CA ALA A 39 -2.67 -8.14 -4.63
C ALA A 39 -3.28 -6.99 -3.82
N CYS A 40 -3.20 -7.10 -2.49
CA CYS A 40 -3.55 -6.03 -1.56
C CYS A 40 -2.30 -5.57 -0.84
N LEU A 41 -2.04 -4.27 -0.86
CA LEU A 41 -0.91 -3.65 -0.16
C LEU A 41 -1.42 -2.83 1.03
N PHE A 42 -1.01 -3.21 2.23
CA PHE A 42 -1.17 -2.38 3.41
C PHE A 42 -0.01 -1.40 3.48
N ALA A 43 -0.28 -0.09 3.37
CA ALA A 43 0.76 0.93 3.40
C ALA A 43 0.48 2.04 4.41
N THR A 44 1.54 2.56 5.03
CA THR A 44 1.51 3.84 5.77
C THR A 44 1.97 4.98 4.86
N ASP A 45 1.50 6.20 5.08
CA ASP A 45 1.86 7.36 4.25
C ASP A 45 3.37 7.54 4.10
N ILE A 46 4.10 7.46 5.22
CA ILE A 46 5.57 7.61 5.26
C ILE A 46 6.25 6.61 4.32
N ALA A 47 5.75 5.39 4.30
CA ALA A 47 6.35 4.32 3.55
C ALA A 47 5.90 4.32 2.08
N ALA A 48 4.73 4.88 1.75
CA ALA A 48 4.31 5.02 0.35
C ALA A 48 4.92 6.27 -0.34
N ARG A 49 5.43 7.25 0.41
CA ARG A 49 6.03 8.48 -0.17
C ARG A 49 7.24 8.15 -1.06
N GLY A 50 7.25 8.75 -2.25
CA GLY A 50 8.32 8.58 -3.24
C GLY A 50 8.27 7.27 -4.03
N LEU A 51 7.30 6.39 -3.76
CA LEU A 51 7.03 5.22 -4.61
C LEU A 51 5.93 5.57 -5.61
N ASP A 52 6.06 5.06 -6.82
CA ASP A 52 5.08 5.25 -7.89
C ASP A 52 4.43 3.91 -8.21
N PHE A 53 3.15 3.76 -7.91
CA PHE A 53 2.47 2.49 -8.14
C PHE A 53 1.68 2.58 -9.44
N PRO A 54 2.04 1.81 -10.49
CA PRO A 54 1.31 1.83 -11.74
C PRO A 54 -0.07 1.18 -11.55
N SER A 55 -1.13 1.85 -12.01
CA SER A 55 -2.47 1.28 -12.17
C SER A 55 -3.08 0.64 -10.90
N ILE A 56 -3.20 1.42 -9.82
CA ILE A 56 -3.98 0.98 -8.65
C ILE A 56 -5.47 1.06 -8.95
N ASN A 57 -6.20 -0.06 -8.81
CA ASN A 57 -7.65 -0.07 -9.03
C ASN A 57 -8.43 0.57 -7.88
N TRP A 58 -7.99 0.36 -6.64
CA TRP A 58 -8.70 0.80 -5.44
C TRP A 58 -7.75 1.31 -4.37
N VAL A 59 -8.11 2.43 -3.74
CA VAL A 59 -7.49 2.93 -2.51
C VAL A 59 -8.54 2.91 -1.41
N ILE A 60 -8.26 2.17 -0.34
CA ILE A 60 -9.10 2.10 0.85
C ILE A 60 -8.38 2.85 1.96
N GLN A 61 -8.99 3.93 2.46
CA GLN A 61 -8.48 4.67 3.61
C GLN A 61 -9.04 4.04 4.89
N PHE A 62 -8.16 3.48 5.71
CA PHE A 62 -8.56 2.83 6.96
C PHE A 62 -8.80 3.85 8.08
N ASP A 63 -7.99 4.91 8.12
CA ASP A 63 -8.06 5.99 9.10
C ASP A 63 -8.35 7.34 8.42
N CYS A 64 -8.90 8.27 9.19
CA CYS A 64 -9.12 9.63 8.71
C CYS A 64 -7.76 10.31 8.45
N PRO A 65 -7.54 10.89 7.26
CA PRO A 65 -6.31 11.62 6.99
C PRO A 65 -6.22 12.88 7.88
N PRO A 66 -5.00 13.27 8.28
CA PRO A 66 -4.79 14.43 9.17
C PRO A 66 -5.12 15.77 8.50
N ASP A 67 -5.05 15.84 7.16
CA ASP A 67 -5.31 17.02 6.38
C ASP A 67 -5.77 16.67 4.95
N ALA A 68 -6.31 17.67 4.24
CA ALA A 68 -6.81 17.53 2.88
C ALA A 68 -5.72 17.15 1.87
N ASN A 69 -4.49 17.61 2.06
CA ASN A 69 -3.38 17.28 1.16
C ASN A 69 -3.06 15.79 1.23
N THR A 70 -3.00 15.24 2.44
CA THR A 70 -2.78 13.81 2.69
C THR A 70 -3.90 12.98 2.09
N TYR A 71 -5.16 13.41 2.23
CA TYR A 71 -6.29 12.79 1.53
C TYR A 71 -6.06 12.73 0.01
N ILE A 72 -5.76 13.87 -0.61
CA ILE A 72 -5.55 13.98 -2.07
C ILE A 72 -4.37 13.10 -2.51
N HIS A 73 -3.27 13.08 -1.74
CA HIS A 73 -2.12 12.23 -2.03
C HIS A 73 -2.42 10.72 -1.93
N ARG A 74 -3.31 10.31 -1.01
CA ARG A 74 -3.75 8.92 -0.86
C ARG A 74 -4.64 8.50 -2.04
N VAL A 75 -5.69 9.27 -2.34
CA VAL A 75 -6.64 8.93 -3.42
C VAL A 75 -6.05 9.12 -4.81
N GLY A 76 -5.07 10.01 -4.97
CA GLY A 76 -4.35 10.23 -6.24
C GLY A 76 -3.54 9.03 -6.75
N ARG A 77 -3.55 7.90 -6.02
CA ARG A 77 -2.91 6.65 -6.45
C ARG A 77 -3.73 5.86 -7.47
N THR A 78 -5.04 6.09 -7.56
CA THR A 78 -5.95 5.35 -8.47
C THR A 78 -6.22 6.04 -9.81
N ALA A 79 -5.38 7.01 -10.20
CA ALA A 79 -5.59 7.83 -11.38
C ALA A 79 -4.30 8.03 -12.21
N ARG A 80 -3.36 7.08 -12.13
CA ARG A 80 -2.11 7.06 -12.90
C ARG A 80 -2.05 5.84 -13.80
#